data_AF-A0A9E5YMR2-F1
#
_entry.id   AF-A0A9E5YMR2-F1
#
_cell.length_a   1.000
_cell.length_b   1.000
_cell.length_c   1.000
_cell.angle_alpha   90.00
_cell.angle_beta   90.00
_cell.angle_gamma   90.00
#
_symmetry.space_group_name_H-M   'P 1'
#
loop_
_entity.id
_entity.type
_entity.pdbx_description
1 polymer ?
#
loop_
_entity_poly.entity_id
_entity_poly.type
_entity_poly.pdbx_seq_one_letter_code
_entity_poly.pdbx_strand_id
1 'polypeptide(L)'
;MKAAKYLKWSTLGVGVLVLFLLFFTQSACVSGQCEQVSAWSISADIAKVLGFYEDVELPDEVNVLVIGVDSRKGSDTVHCDAIHMVHINLVDERMHFVNIPRGTFSYIPGKPPEEQYLANVCDYIDVDAFVDRVNVISGYEADYRVMVGFSQAQGLLRALEFNPTTTLQYLRHRQSYQIGDPQRSYNQSIFLSDLVLNRMEVVNSIPVAARFALFQLVDTDMSHSYADALFSWLSRSKIPGDPTRITHATKPDWTPVAKEMRLDEDDAYGQLELLYGVLRYYDRSFTVVDLQNTLEKYIDEHVANSYKSLVDGDLESARENLDFVTDQQLWHQVEDNATRMRIVVSVATLDSTIEWYRTFEEDRALGLATTLIGLLELEEDSSAAILQITTHLTELLKDRT
;
A
#
# COMPACT_ATOMS: atom_id res chain seq x y z
N MET A 1 63.18 -16.78 6.28
CA MET A 1 62.25 -16.93 5.14
C MET A 1 61.12 -17.87 5.56
N LYS A 2 59.85 -17.42 5.41
CA LYS A 2 58.56 -18.12 5.64
C LYS A 2 58.27 -18.50 7.12
N ALA A 3 57.54 -17.70 7.91
CA ALA A 3 56.10 -17.38 7.90
C ALA A 3 55.20 -18.54 8.37
N ALA A 4 54.70 -18.47 9.62
CA ALA A 4 53.40 -18.97 10.03
C ALA A 4 53.05 -18.58 11.49
N LYS A 5 51.85 -17.99 11.64
CA LYS A 5 50.89 -18.09 12.76
C LYS A 5 51.20 -17.40 14.10
N TYR A 6 50.66 -16.19 14.25
CA TYR A 6 49.99 -15.75 15.47
C TYR A 6 48.80 -14.87 15.10
N LEU A 7 47.58 -15.39 15.25
CA LEU A 7 46.45 -14.58 15.69
C LEU A 7 45.44 -15.50 16.36
N LYS A 8 45.41 -15.43 17.69
CA LYS A 8 44.39 -16.04 18.51
C LYS A 8 43.88 -15.00 19.52
N TRP A 9 42.58 -14.72 19.39
CA TRP A 9 41.59 -14.50 20.45
C TRP A 9 41.34 -13.06 20.93
N SER A 10 40.29 -12.45 20.36
CA SER A 10 39.28 -11.71 21.12
C SER A 10 38.03 -11.44 20.26
N THR A 11 37.19 -12.45 20.04
CA THR A 11 35.77 -12.29 19.65
C THR A 11 35.03 -13.61 19.93
N LEU A 12 34.92 -13.96 21.20
CA LEU A 12 33.99 -14.96 21.70
C LEU A 12 32.89 -14.18 22.44
N GLY A 13 31.89 -13.69 21.70
CA GLY A 13 30.88 -12.80 22.26
C GLY A 13 29.56 -12.64 21.49
N VAL A 14 29.44 -13.15 20.25
CA VAL A 14 28.19 -13.02 19.47
C VAL A 14 27.68 -14.37 18.93
N GLY A 15 28.55 -15.39 18.83
CA GLY A 15 28.18 -16.70 18.27
C GLY A 15 27.50 -17.69 19.21
N VAL A 16 27.28 -17.36 20.50
CA VAL A 16 26.67 -18.28 21.49
C VAL A 16 25.24 -17.89 21.85
N LEU A 17 24.79 -16.67 21.53
CA LEU A 17 23.39 -16.26 21.78
C LEU A 17 22.44 -16.73 20.67
N VAL A 18 22.93 -16.91 19.44
CA VAL A 18 22.13 -17.37 18.29
C VAL A 18 21.92 -18.89 18.31
N LEU A 19 22.83 -19.65 18.92
CA LEU A 19 22.71 -21.11 19.03
C LEU A 19 21.90 -21.59 20.25
N PHE A 20 21.58 -20.70 21.21
CA PHE A 20 20.74 -21.04 22.37
C PHE A 20 19.24 -20.93 22.06
N LEU A 21 18.86 -20.21 21.00
CA LEU A 21 17.46 -20.05 20.56
C LEU A 21 17.00 -21.13 19.56
N LEU A 22 17.92 -21.91 18.99
CA LEU A 22 17.59 -22.96 18.00
C LEU A 22 17.44 -24.37 18.60
N PHE A 23 17.56 -24.55 19.92
CA PHE A 23 17.50 -25.88 20.57
C PHE A 23 16.33 -26.08 21.56
N PHE A 24 15.39 -25.13 21.69
CA PHE A 24 14.25 -25.25 22.62
C PHE A 24 12.85 -25.24 21.97
N THR A 25 12.71 -25.82 20.79
CA THR A 25 11.39 -26.14 20.21
C THR A 25 11.31 -27.59 19.72
N GLN A 26 11.74 -28.54 20.55
CA GLN A 26 11.20 -29.90 20.45
C GLN A 26 9.88 -29.95 21.22
N SER A 27 8.78 -29.74 20.49
CA SER A 27 7.44 -30.05 20.96
C SER A 27 7.26 -31.57 21.05
N ALA A 28 7.69 -32.17 22.17
CA ALA A 28 7.07 -33.39 22.65
C ALA A 28 5.77 -32.98 23.34
N CYS A 29 4.68 -32.94 22.57
CA CYS A 29 3.34 -32.68 23.07
C CYS A 29 2.86 -33.92 23.84
N VAL A 30 3.09 -33.96 25.15
CA VAL A 30 2.52 -34.96 26.05
C VAL A 30 1.63 -34.23 27.04
N SER A 31 0.34 -34.61 27.02
CA SER A 31 -0.74 -34.20 27.93
C SER A 31 -1.13 -32.71 27.93
N GLY A 32 -2.05 -32.37 27.02
CA GLY A 32 -3.25 -31.58 27.31
C GLY A 32 -3.11 -30.32 28.16
N GLN A 33 -2.54 -29.28 27.57
CA GLN A 33 -2.90 -27.85 27.71
C GLN A 33 -1.83 -27.06 26.92
N CYS A 34 -2.07 -26.83 25.63
CA CYS A 34 -1.29 -25.86 24.89
C CYS A 34 -1.83 -24.48 25.25
N GLU A 35 -1.16 -23.78 26.18
CA GLU A 35 -1.17 -22.33 26.14
C GLU A 35 -0.67 -21.90 24.76
N GLN A 36 -1.46 -21.05 24.09
CA GLN A 36 -1.07 -20.48 22.82
C GLN A 36 0.26 -19.76 23.01
N VAL A 37 1.33 -20.31 22.45
CA VAL A 37 2.56 -19.56 22.24
C VAL A 37 2.20 -18.51 21.19
N SER A 38 1.81 -17.35 21.70
CA SER A 38 1.39 -16.20 20.92
C SER A 38 2.55 -15.83 19.98
N ALA A 39 2.33 -15.91 18.66
CA ALA A 39 3.26 -15.46 17.61
C ALA A 39 3.74 -13.99 17.77
N TRP A 40 3.14 -13.28 18.73
CA TRP A 40 3.29 -11.88 19.07
C TRP A 40 4.65 -11.47 19.69
N SER A 41 5.54 -12.40 20.06
CA SER A 41 6.85 -12.02 20.66
C SER A 41 7.93 -11.65 19.63
N ILE A 42 7.73 -11.96 18.35
CA ILE A 42 8.70 -11.67 17.30
C ILE A 42 8.63 -10.19 16.85
N SER A 43 7.47 -9.54 16.99
CA SER A 43 7.24 -8.19 16.45
C SER A 43 7.97 -7.08 17.20
N ALA A 44 8.09 -7.16 18.53
CA ALA A 44 8.71 -6.10 19.34
C ALA A 44 10.25 -6.07 19.19
N ASP A 45 10.88 -7.24 19.06
CA ASP A 45 12.33 -7.34 18.86
C ASP A 45 12.72 -6.99 17.43
N ILE A 46 11.93 -7.38 16.42
CA ILE A 46 12.10 -6.90 15.03
C ILE A 46 11.92 -5.39 14.97
N ALA A 47 10.91 -4.84 15.65
CA ALA A 47 10.65 -3.40 15.65
C ALA A 47 11.83 -2.57 16.18
N LYS A 48 12.49 -3.09 17.22
CA LYS A 48 13.67 -2.48 17.82
C LYS A 48 14.92 -2.63 16.95
N VAL A 49 15.06 -3.76 16.24
CA VAL A 49 16.15 -4.01 15.29
C VAL A 49 16.00 -3.17 14.02
N LEU A 50 14.76 -2.89 13.58
CA LEU A 50 14.45 -2.04 12.43
C LEU A 50 14.47 -0.53 12.73
N GLY A 51 14.83 -0.12 13.94
CA GLY A 51 15.00 1.29 14.30
C GLY A 51 13.70 2.08 14.47
N PHE A 52 12.56 1.43 14.75
CA PHE A 52 11.24 2.10 14.88
C PHE A 52 11.08 3.03 16.09
N TYR A 53 12.14 3.32 16.85
CA TYR A 53 12.10 4.17 18.05
C TYR A 53 13.16 5.26 18.00
N GLU A 54 13.26 5.97 16.88
CA GLU A 54 13.94 7.26 16.87
C GLU A 54 12.97 8.34 17.36
N ASP A 55 13.42 9.16 18.30
CA ASP A 55 12.69 10.38 18.68
C ASP A 55 12.69 11.33 17.48
N VAL A 56 11.58 11.37 16.75
CA VAL A 56 11.38 12.28 15.62
C VAL A 56 10.75 13.58 16.13
N GLU A 57 11.42 14.70 15.93
CA GLU A 57 10.86 16.03 16.18
C GLU A 57 9.95 16.41 15.00
N LEU A 58 8.66 16.63 15.29
CA LEU A 58 7.70 17.10 14.29
C LEU A 58 7.70 18.64 14.23
N PRO A 59 7.63 19.23 13.03
CA PRO A 59 7.52 20.68 12.85
C PRO A 59 6.13 21.20 13.29
N ASP A 60 5.99 22.54 13.32
CA ASP A 60 4.70 23.18 13.61
C ASP A 60 3.63 22.93 12.52
N GLU A 61 4.07 22.73 11.28
CA GLU A 61 3.21 22.47 10.11
C GLU A 61 3.86 21.42 9.20
N VAL A 62 3.04 20.58 8.57
CA VAL A 62 3.47 19.63 7.55
C VAL A 62 2.47 19.58 6.39
N ASN A 63 2.99 19.50 5.17
CA ASN A 63 2.23 19.40 3.92
C ASN A 63 2.50 18.05 3.27
N VAL A 64 1.45 17.24 3.13
CA VAL A 64 1.54 15.92 2.50
C VAL A 64 0.74 15.91 1.21
N LEU A 65 1.41 15.66 0.09
CA LEU A 65 0.76 15.47 -1.21
C LEU A 65 0.38 14.01 -1.40
N VAL A 66 -0.92 13.73 -1.38
CA VAL A 66 -1.49 12.39 -1.61
C VAL A 66 -1.94 12.26 -3.06
N ILE A 67 -1.42 11.24 -3.75
CA ILE A 67 -1.60 11.00 -5.17
C ILE A 67 -2.12 9.58 -5.38
N GLY A 68 -3.29 9.45 -6.00
CA GLY A 68 -3.76 8.17 -6.53
C GLY A 68 -3.29 7.98 -7.96
N VAL A 69 -2.59 6.88 -8.26
CA VAL A 69 -2.08 6.59 -9.61
C VAL A 69 -2.85 5.47 -10.31
N ASP A 70 -3.12 5.66 -11.60
CA ASP A 70 -3.67 4.63 -12.50
C ASP A 70 -2.53 4.06 -13.35
N SER A 71 -1.73 3.15 -12.77
CA SER A 71 -0.85 2.27 -13.54
C SER A 71 -1.66 1.07 -13.98
N ARG A 72 -2.16 1.11 -15.22
CA ARG A 72 -3.00 0.02 -15.73
C ARG A 72 -2.18 -1.25 -15.91
N LYS A 73 -2.90 -2.37 -15.92
CA LYS A 73 -2.37 -3.68 -16.27
C LYS A 73 -1.59 -3.61 -17.62
N GLY A 74 -0.28 -3.79 -17.58
CA GLY A 74 0.60 -3.90 -18.75
C GLY A 74 1.08 -2.58 -19.34
N SER A 75 0.92 -1.46 -18.62
CA SER A 75 1.33 -0.13 -19.10
C SER A 75 2.42 0.48 -18.24
N ASP A 76 3.46 0.99 -18.88
CA ASP A 76 4.52 1.81 -18.25
C ASP A 76 4.07 3.26 -17.99
N THR A 77 2.86 3.61 -18.46
CA THR A 77 2.30 4.97 -18.33
C THR A 77 1.68 5.18 -16.95
N VAL A 78 2.08 6.24 -16.26
CA VAL A 78 1.56 6.58 -14.92
C VAL A 78 0.68 7.84 -15.00
N HIS A 79 -0.63 7.68 -14.79
CA HIS A 79 -1.54 8.81 -14.65
C HIS A 79 -1.81 9.14 -13.18
N CYS A 80 -1.65 10.41 -12.81
CA CYS A 80 -1.94 10.91 -11.47
C CYS A 80 -3.40 11.40 -11.39
N ASP A 81 -4.26 10.53 -10.88
CA ASP A 81 -5.72 10.56 -11.12
C ASP A 81 -6.54 11.12 -9.95
N ALA A 82 -5.99 11.05 -8.74
CA ALA A 82 -6.50 11.65 -7.52
C ALA A 82 -5.38 12.52 -6.93
N ILE A 83 -5.66 13.78 -6.60
CA ILE A 83 -4.64 14.77 -6.25
C ILE A 83 -5.14 15.58 -5.06
N HIS A 84 -4.51 15.39 -3.90
CA HIS A 84 -4.91 16.04 -2.65
C HIS A 84 -3.68 16.54 -1.90
N MET A 85 -3.57 17.85 -1.71
CA MET A 85 -2.61 18.43 -0.80
C MET A 85 -3.24 18.50 0.59
N VAL A 86 -2.61 17.91 1.60
CA VAL A 86 -3.07 17.89 2.99
C VAL A 86 -2.13 18.75 3.81
N HIS A 87 -2.58 19.94 4.16
CA HIS A 87 -1.87 20.82 5.09
C HIS A 87 -2.32 20.50 6.53
N ILE A 88 -1.38 20.18 7.41
CA ILE A 88 -1.63 19.84 8.80
C ILE A 88 -0.88 20.85 9.67
N ASN A 89 -1.62 21.60 10.48
CA ASN A 89 -1.04 22.47 11.50
C ASN A 89 -1.07 21.74 12.84
N LEU A 90 0.12 21.42 13.35
CA LEU A 90 0.32 20.57 14.53
C LEU A 90 0.12 21.34 15.84
N VAL A 91 0.22 22.67 15.80
CA VAL A 91 0.05 23.55 16.97
C VAL A 91 -1.42 23.83 17.23
N ASP A 92 -2.16 24.22 16.18
CA ASP A 92 -3.59 24.51 16.24
C ASP A 92 -4.46 23.26 16.17
N GLU A 93 -3.85 22.11 15.84
CA GLU A 93 -4.49 20.82 15.61
C GLU A 93 -5.61 20.95 14.57
N ARG A 94 -5.22 21.35 13.35
CA ARG A 94 -6.12 21.55 12.20
C ARG A 94 -5.58 20.91 10.94
N MET A 95 -6.51 20.50 10.07
CA MET A 95 -6.20 19.90 8.78
C MET A 95 -6.96 20.62 7.67
N HIS A 96 -6.27 20.91 6.58
CA HIS A 96 -6.86 21.55 5.40
C HIS A 96 -6.54 20.71 4.16
N PHE A 97 -7.59 20.18 3.53
CA PHE A 97 -7.48 19.47 2.27
C PHE A 97 -7.66 20.43 1.10
N VAL A 98 -6.67 20.49 0.23
CA VAL A 98 -6.77 21.15 -1.07
C VAL A 98 -6.85 20.08 -2.16
N ASN A 99 -8.05 19.87 -2.68
CA ASN A 99 -8.30 18.87 -3.70
C ASN A 99 -8.20 19.49 -5.10
N ILE A 100 -7.48 18.84 -6.01
CA ILE A 100 -7.24 19.32 -7.37
C ILE A 100 -7.83 18.32 -8.37
N PRO A 101 -8.82 18.69 -9.19
CA PRO A 101 -9.34 17.81 -10.22
C PRO A 101 -8.25 17.45 -11.23
N ARG A 102 -8.18 16.17 -11.61
CA ARG A 102 -7.15 15.65 -12.53
C ARG A 102 -7.19 16.34 -13.90
N GLY A 103 -8.37 16.83 -14.28
CA GLY A 103 -8.63 17.58 -15.51
C GLY A 103 -8.19 19.05 -15.47
N THR A 104 -7.55 19.51 -14.38
CA THR A 104 -7.02 20.88 -14.29
C THR A 104 -6.04 21.12 -15.44
N PHE A 105 -6.21 22.24 -16.15
CA PHE A 105 -5.36 22.56 -17.30
C PHE A 105 -3.90 22.66 -16.87
N SER A 106 -3.02 22.04 -17.64
CA SER A 106 -1.59 22.04 -17.39
C SER A 106 -0.85 21.97 -18.71
N TYR A 107 0.08 22.91 -18.95
CA TYR A 107 0.80 22.94 -20.23
C TYR A 107 1.84 21.82 -20.33
N ILE A 108 1.76 21.02 -21.36
CA ILE A 108 2.61 19.89 -21.69
C ILE A 108 3.17 20.13 -23.10
N PRO A 109 4.49 20.37 -23.24
CA PRO A 109 5.10 20.65 -24.54
C PRO A 109 4.81 19.55 -25.56
N GLY A 110 4.44 19.94 -26.78
CA GLY A 110 4.24 19.00 -27.90
C GLY A 110 2.96 18.15 -27.85
N LYS A 111 2.09 18.35 -26.85
CA LYS A 111 0.81 17.64 -26.74
C LYS A 111 -0.36 18.46 -27.27
N PRO A 112 -1.40 17.82 -27.85
CA PRO A 112 -2.57 18.54 -28.35
C PRO A 112 -3.43 19.05 -27.18
N PRO A 113 -4.32 20.06 -27.40
CA PRO A 113 -5.10 20.69 -26.34
C PRO A 113 -5.91 19.73 -25.45
N GLU A 114 -6.43 18.65 -26.03
CA GLU A 114 -7.19 17.59 -25.36
C GLU A 114 -6.36 16.69 -24.45
N GLU A 115 -5.04 16.86 -24.40
CA GLU A 115 -4.15 16.13 -23.49
C GLU A 115 -3.50 17.04 -22.43
N GLN A 116 -3.83 18.33 -22.43
CA GLN A 116 -3.26 19.37 -21.56
C GLN A 116 -3.88 19.34 -20.15
N TYR A 117 -3.86 18.16 -19.50
CA TYR A 117 -4.39 17.94 -18.17
C TYR A 117 -3.29 17.62 -17.17
N LEU A 118 -3.44 18.09 -15.93
CA LEU A 118 -2.50 17.86 -14.86
C LEU A 118 -2.20 16.38 -14.63
N ALA A 119 -3.22 15.51 -14.75
CA ALA A 119 -3.06 14.06 -14.62
C ALA A 119 -2.01 13.44 -15.56
N ASN A 120 -1.84 14.04 -16.74
CA ASN A 120 -0.97 13.53 -17.80
C ASN A 120 0.48 14.01 -17.63
N VAL A 121 0.76 14.91 -16.68
CA VAL A 121 2.13 15.39 -16.44
C VAL A 121 3.02 14.27 -15.94
N CYS A 122 2.50 13.41 -15.04
CA CYS A 122 3.23 12.25 -14.53
C CYS A 122 3.69 11.29 -15.65
N ASP A 123 2.87 11.13 -16.70
CA ASP A 123 3.16 10.26 -17.83
C ASP A 123 4.09 10.93 -18.86
N TYR A 124 3.88 12.21 -19.15
CA TYR A 124 4.54 12.89 -20.26
C TYR A 124 5.81 13.67 -19.90
N ILE A 125 6.02 13.96 -18.62
CA ILE A 125 7.20 14.69 -18.14
C ILE A 125 7.87 13.84 -17.07
N ASP A 126 7.38 13.92 -15.84
CA ASP A 126 7.78 13.11 -14.69
C ASP A 126 6.94 13.51 -13.47
N VAL A 127 7.14 12.79 -12.37
CA VAL A 127 6.46 13.04 -11.09
C VAL A 127 6.92 14.37 -10.47
N ASP A 128 8.20 14.74 -10.57
CA ASP A 128 8.73 15.96 -9.95
C ASP A 128 8.10 17.23 -10.56
N ALA A 129 8.01 17.30 -11.89
CA ALA A 129 7.33 18.38 -12.58
C ALA A 129 5.82 18.41 -12.30
N PHE A 130 5.21 17.27 -12.00
CA PHE A 130 3.82 17.21 -11.53
C PHE A 130 3.70 17.83 -10.13
N VAL A 131 4.57 17.47 -9.19
CA VAL A 131 4.60 18.00 -7.81
C VAL A 131 4.78 19.53 -7.84
N ASP A 132 5.74 20.04 -8.63
CA ASP A 132 5.96 21.49 -8.77
C ASP A 132 4.69 22.24 -9.21
N ARG A 133 3.93 21.66 -10.14
CA ARG A 133 2.67 22.26 -10.62
C ARG A 133 1.59 22.21 -9.56
N VAL A 134 1.50 21.10 -8.82
CA VAL A 134 0.56 20.97 -7.69
C VAL A 134 0.89 21.98 -6.60
N ASN A 135 2.17 22.22 -6.31
CA ASN A 135 2.58 23.21 -5.31
C ASN A 135 2.10 24.61 -5.69
N VAL A 136 2.28 25.00 -6.96
CA VAL A 136 1.79 26.28 -7.49
C VAL A 136 0.26 26.39 -7.44
N ILE A 137 -0.47 25.33 -7.80
CA ILE A 137 -1.95 25.33 -7.83
C ILE A 137 -2.54 25.35 -6.41
N SER A 138 -1.95 24.58 -5.50
CA SER A 138 -2.43 24.44 -4.12
C SER A 138 -2.08 25.65 -3.25
N GLY A 139 -0.93 26.30 -3.53
CA GLY A 139 -0.36 27.35 -2.71
C GLY A 139 0.50 26.84 -1.54
N TYR A 140 0.78 25.53 -1.48
CA TYR A 140 1.62 24.89 -0.49
C TYR A 140 2.79 24.17 -1.16
N GLU A 141 3.96 24.11 -0.52
CA GLU A 141 5.03 23.22 -0.94
C GLU A 141 4.87 21.87 -0.21
N ALA A 142 4.86 20.77 -0.95
CA ALA A 142 4.81 19.43 -0.36
C ALA A 142 6.12 19.14 0.41
N ASP A 143 6.02 18.83 1.70
CA ASP A 143 7.15 18.30 2.48
C ASP A 143 7.36 16.81 2.18
N TYR A 144 6.25 16.11 1.92
CA TYR A 144 6.24 14.69 1.59
C TYR A 144 5.22 14.40 0.49
N ARG A 145 5.48 13.37 -0.31
CA ARG A 145 4.54 12.78 -1.26
C ARG A 145 4.18 11.36 -0.87
N VAL A 146 2.94 10.98 -1.13
CA VAL A 146 2.44 9.61 -0.98
C VAL A 146 1.71 9.23 -2.26
N MET A 147 2.21 8.24 -2.97
CA MET A 147 1.64 7.70 -4.20
C MET A 147 1.05 6.32 -3.93
N VAL A 148 -0.21 6.15 -4.32
CA VAL A 148 -0.97 4.92 -4.07
C VAL A 148 -1.57 4.43 -5.39
N GLY A 149 -1.15 3.25 -5.84
CA GLY A 149 -1.72 2.60 -7.01
C GLY A 149 -3.04 1.87 -6.70
N PHE A 150 -3.69 1.34 -7.74
CA PHE A 150 -5.00 0.69 -7.61
C PHE A 150 -4.97 -0.53 -6.68
N SER A 151 -3.97 -1.42 -6.83
CA SER A 151 -3.82 -2.61 -5.97
C SER A 151 -3.51 -2.22 -4.52
N GLN A 152 -2.61 -1.25 -4.32
CA GLN A 152 -2.24 -0.74 -3.01
C GLN A 152 -3.47 -0.16 -2.30
N ALA A 153 -4.27 0.65 -3.02
CA ALA A 153 -5.51 1.19 -2.49
C ALA A 153 -6.50 0.09 -2.07
N GLN A 154 -6.61 -1.00 -2.84
CA GLN A 154 -7.45 -2.13 -2.43
C GLN A 154 -6.93 -2.84 -1.18
N GLY A 155 -5.61 -3.00 -1.05
CA GLY A 155 -4.97 -3.53 0.15
C GLY A 155 -5.27 -2.67 1.38
N LEU A 156 -5.04 -1.35 1.27
CA LEU A 156 -5.30 -0.38 2.33
C LEU A 156 -6.78 -0.36 2.74
N LEU A 157 -7.71 -0.33 1.78
CA LEU A 157 -9.15 -0.32 2.08
C LEU A 157 -9.58 -1.57 2.84
N ARG A 158 -9.05 -2.74 2.46
CA ARG A 158 -9.35 -4.01 3.15
C ARG A 158 -8.82 -3.99 4.58
N ALA A 159 -7.59 -3.51 4.78
CA ALA A 159 -6.98 -3.37 6.11
C ALA A 159 -7.75 -2.39 7.01
N LEU A 160 -8.48 -1.45 6.42
CA LEU A 160 -9.34 -0.48 7.10
C LEU A 160 -10.81 -0.93 7.18
N GLU A 161 -11.07 -2.22 6.93
CA GLU A 161 -12.39 -2.87 7.02
C GLU A 161 -13.44 -2.35 6.03
N PHE A 162 -13.03 -1.71 4.94
CA PHE A 162 -13.93 -1.35 3.84
C PHE A 162 -14.09 -2.50 2.85
N ASN A 163 -15.23 -2.56 2.15
CA ASN A 163 -15.34 -3.31 0.89
C ASN A 163 -14.53 -2.58 -0.20
N PRO A 164 -13.39 -3.13 -0.68
CA PRO A 164 -12.51 -2.38 -1.56
C PRO A 164 -13.13 -2.08 -2.94
N THR A 165 -13.94 -3.02 -3.45
CA THR A 165 -14.53 -2.91 -4.78
C THR A 165 -15.58 -1.81 -4.84
N THR A 166 -16.57 -1.83 -3.95
CA THR A 166 -17.62 -0.79 -3.94
C THR A 166 -17.04 0.57 -3.55
N THR A 167 -16.12 0.61 -2.60
CA THR A 167 -15.47 1.85 -2.17
C THR A 167 -14.69 2.48 -3.33
N LEU A 168 -13.84 1.73 -4.06
CA LEU A 168 -13.13 2.29 -5.19
C LEU A 168 -14.04 2.65 -6.37
N GLN A 169 -15.10 1.88 -6.62
CA GLN A 169 -16.09 2.27 -7.62
C GLN A 169 -16.71 3.63 -7.28
N TYR A 170 -17.06 3.86 -6.01
CA TYR A 170 -17.58 5.14 -5.55
C TYR A 170 -16.55 6.27 -5.73
N LEU A 171 -15.32 6.06 -5.24
CA LEU A 171 -14.24 7.05 -5.29
C LEU A 171 -13.77 7.36 -6.72
N ARG A 172 -13.94 6.44 -7.66
CA ARG A 172 -13.58 6.63 -9.07
C ARG A 172 -14.73 7.16 -9.92
N HIS A 173 -15.97 7.12 -9.41
CA HIS A 173 -17.13 7.54 -10.15
C HIS A 173 -17.09 9.04 -10.46
N ARG A 174 -17.44 9.40 -11.71
CA ARG A 174 -17.54 10.80 -12.15
C ARG A 174 -18.63 11.06 -13.17
N GLN A 175 -19.06 10.02 -13.89
CA GLN A 175 -19.84 10.18 -15.13
C GLN A 175 -21.27 10.67 -14.88
N SER A 176 -21.84 10.41 -13.71
CA SER A 176 -23.22 10.86 -13.40
C SER A 176 -23.28 12.18 -12.65
N TYR A 177 -22.14 12.73 -12.21
CA TYR A 177 -22.12 13.98 -11.48
C TYR A 177 -22.27 15.16 -12.45
N GLN A 178 -23.08 16.15 -12.07
CA GLN A 178 -23.34 17.33 -12.90
C GLN A 178 -22.07 18.11 -13.25
N ILE A 179 -21.13 18.20 -12.30
CA ILE A 179 -19.84 18.87 -12.48
C ILE A 179 -18.68 17.89 -12.72
N GLY A 180 -18.98 16.60 -12.92
CA GLY A 180 -18.00 15.58 -13.29
C GLY A 180 -16.86 15.38 -12.29
N ASP A 181 -15.62 15.52 -12.78
CA ASP A 181 -14.40 15.25 -12.02
C ASP A 181 -14.18 16.15 -10.78
N PRO A 182 -14.48 17.45 -10.81
CA PRO A 182 -14.56 18.27 -9.59
C PRO A 182 -15.35 17.63 -8.43
N GLN A 183 -16.51 17.05 -8.70
CA GLN A 183 -17.30 16.36 -7.66
C GLN A 183 -16.60 15.10 -7.17
N ARG A 184 -15.99 14.33 -8.07
CA ARG A 184 -15.21 13.13 -7.71
C ARG A 184 -14.03 13.48 -6.82
N SER A 185 -13.24 14.49 -7.20
CA SER A 185 -12.09 14.98 -6.42
C SER A 185 -12.54 15.44 -5.03
N TYR A 186 -13.64 16.18 -4.93
CA TYR A 186 -14.17 16.58 -3.63
C TYR A 186 -14.59 15.38 -2.77
N ASN A 187 -15.34 14.41 -3.32
CA ASN A 187 -15.76 13.21 -2.59
C ASN A 187 -14.58 12.38 -2.08
N GLN A 188 -13.50 12.29 -2.86
CA GLN A 188 -12.27 11.63 -2.41
C GLN A 188 -11.66 12.34 -1.20
N SER A 189 -11.64 13.67 -1.17
CA SER A 189 -11.15 14.41 0.00
C SER A 189 -12.02 14.20 1.23
N ILE A 190 -13.35 14.11 1.05
CA ILE A 190 -14.30 13.81 2.13
C ILE A 190 -14.07 12.38 2.65
N PHE A 191 -13.80 11.42 1.77
CA PHE A 191 -13.44 10.07 2.20
C PHE A 191 -12.15 10.06 3.01
N LEU A 192 -11.10 10.80 2.60
CA LEU A 192 -9.85 10.91 3.36
C LEU A 192 -10.07 11.55 4.75
N SER A 193 -10.92 12.58 4.86
CA SER A 193 -11.26 13.13 6.17
C SER A 193 -12.06 12.15 7.03
N ASP A 194 -12.93 11.34 6.43
CA ASP A 194 -13.68 10.30 7.13
C ASP A 194 -12.78 9.18 7.66
N LEU A 195 -11.67 8.87 6.99
CA LEU A 195 -10.65 7.97 7.55
C LEU A 195 -10.05 8.55 8.83
N VAL A 196 -9.69 9.84 8.83
CA VAL A 196 -9.12 10.52 10.01
C VAL A 196 -10.14 10.60 11.16
N LEU A 197 -11.41 10.80 10.85
CA LEU A 197 -12.46 10.92 11.87
C LEU A 197 -12.91 9.58 12.42
N ASN A 198 -13.05 8.56 11.56
CA ASN A 198 -13.81 7.35 11.89
C ASN A 198 -12.99 6.05 11.84
N ARG A 199 -11.70 6.09 11.46
CA ARG A 199 -10.86 4.88 11.33
C ARG A 199 -9.60 4.88 12.18
N MET A 200 -9.34 5.92 12.96
CA MET A 200 -8.16 5.98 13.82
C MET A 200 -8.09 4.84 14.85
N GLU A 201 -9.24 4.41 15.39
CA GLU A 201 -9.28 3.27 16.32
C GLU A 201 -8.90 1.95 15.63
N VAL A 202 -9.41 1.71 14.43
CA VAL A 202 -9.06 0.55 13.60
C VAL A 202 -7.55 0.54 13.35
N VAL A 203 -6.98 1.65 12.87
CA VAL A 203 -5.53 1.73 12.60
C VAL A 203 -4.69 1.51 13.87
N ASN A 204 -5.13 2.04 15.02
CA ASN A 204 -4.44 1.81 16.29
C ASN A 204 -4.47 0.33 16.74
N SER A 205 -5.51 -0.42 16.39
CA SER A 205 -5.60 -1.86 16.68
C SER A 205 -4.74 -2.73 15.76
N ILE A 206 -4.30 -2.21 14.61
CA ILE A 206 -3.43 -2.94 13.69
C ILE A 206 -2.07 -3.20 14.37
N PRO A 207 -1.57 -4.45 14.36
CA PRO A 207 -0.24 -4.78 14.89
C PRO A 207 0.86 -3.94 14.25
N VAL A 208 1.90 -3.58 15.02
CA VAL A 208 3.00 -2.72 14.53
C VAL A 208 3.66 -3.27 13.26
N ALA A 209 3.89 -4.58 13.20
CA ALA A 209 4.47 -5.23 12.03
C ALA A 209 3.58 -5.08 10.78
N ALA A 210 2.26 -5.22 10.95
CA ALA A 210 1.29 -5.04 9.88
C ALA A 210 1.16 -3.56 9.47
N ARG A 211 1.23 -2.60 10.41
CA ARG A 211 1.29 -1.16 10.08
C ARG A 211 2.53 -0.82 9.25
N PHE A 212 3.68 -1.39 9.61
CA PHE A 212 4.91 -1.25 8.83
C PHE A 212 4.72 -1.84 7.43
N ALA A 213 4.11 -3.03 7.31
CA ALA A 213 3.82 -3.64 6.02
C ALA A 213 2.88 -2.77 5.16
N LEU A 214 1.85 -2.16 5.75
CA LEU A 214 0.98 -1.19 5.07
C LEU A 214 1.73 0.06 4.62
N PHE A 215 2.66 0.56 5.41
CA PHE A 215 3.54 1.66 5.02
C PHE A 215 4.42 1.28 3.82
N GLN A 216 4.93 0.04 3.77
CA GLN A 216 5.69 -0.47 2.62
C GLN A 216 4.85 -0.68 1.36
N LEU A 217 3.51 -0.65 1.45
CA LEU A 217 2.66 -0.74 0.25
C LEU A 217 2.69 0.54 -0.57
N VAL A 218 2.90 1.70 0.05
CA VAL A 218 2.80 2.99 -0.63
C VAL A 218 4.17 3.51 -1.04
N ASP A 219 4.23 4.21 -2.17
CA ASP A 219 5.44 4.90 -2.60
C ASP A 219 5.48 6.29 -1.94
N THR A 220 6.47 6.53 -1.08
CA THR A 220 6.60 7.78 -0.33
C THR A 220 8.05 8.12 -0.06
N ASP A 221 8.34 9.42 0.01
CA ASP A 221 9.61 9.98 0.49
C ASP A 221 9.62 10.25 2.02
N MET A 222 8.49 10.01 2.70
CA MET A 222 8.41 10.05 4.15
C MET A 222 9.14 8.85 4.75
N SER A 223 9.87 9.02 5.85
CA SER A 223 10.40 7.87 6.58
C SER A 223 9.31 7.19 7.42
N HIS A 224 9.43 5.89 7.65
CA HIS A 224 8.48 5.18 8.52
C HIS A 224 8.44 5.77 9.93
N SER A 225 9.59 6.16 10.51
CA SER A 225 9.65 6.77 11.83
C SER A 225 8.89 8.09 11.89
N TYR A 226 8.98 8.92 10.84
CA TYR A 226 8.22 10.16 10.72
C TYR A 226 6.72 9.89 10.56
N ALA A 227 6.35 8.91 9.73
CA ALA A 227 4.94 8.51 9.54
C ALA A 227 4.30 8.01 10.85
N ASP A 228 4.99 7.16 11.60
CA ASP A 228 4.50 6.66 12.90
C ASP A 228 4.43 7.77 13.96
N ALA A 229 5.39 8.70 13.97
CA ALA A 229 5.35 9.89 14.83
C ALA A 229 4.15 10.80 14.50
N LEU A 230 3.92 11.08 13.22
CA LEU A 230 2.79 11.89 12.75
C LEU A 230 1.46 11.21 13.06
N PHE A 231 1.35 9.90 12.85
CA PHE A 231 0.19 9.10 13.23
C PHE A 231 -0.07 9.13 14.74
N SER A 232 0.97 8.96 15.54
CA SER A 232 0.92 9.03 17.01
C SER A 232 0.56 10.42 17.53
N TRP A 233 0.95 11.49 16.83
CA TRP A 233 0.49 12.84 17.11
C TRP A 233 -1.00 12.98 16.75
N LEU A 234 -1.40 12.57 15.54
CA LEU A 234 -2.76 12.70 15.04
C LEU A 234 -3.78 11.97 15.93
N SER A 235 -3.45 10.76 16.38
CA SER A 235 -4.30 9.94 17.26
C SER A 235 -4.54 10.55 18.65
N ARG A 236 -3.65 11.44 19.11
CA ARG A 236 -3.77 12.17 20.38
C ARG A 236 -4.28 13.61 20.23
N SER A 237 -4.30 14.12 19.00
CA SER A 237 -4.83 15.46 18.68
C SER A 237 -6.35 15.52 18.84
N LYS A 238 -6.92 16.72 18.78
CA LYS A 238 -8.39 16.90 18.76
C LYS A 238 -9.02 16.63 17.40
N ILE A 239 -8.24 16.42 16.34
CA ILE A 239 -8.76 16.30 14.97
C ILE A 239 -9.76 15.14 14.82
N PRO A 240 -9.43 13.88 15.22
CA PRO A 240 -10.36 12.75 15.05
C PRO A 240 -11.71 12.94 15.77
N GLY A 241 -11.72 13.69 16.87
CA GLY A 241 -12.92 13.94 17.68
C GLY A 241 -13.72 15.20 17.33
N ASP A 242 -13.27 16.00 16.36
CA ASP A 242 -13.87 17.30 16.04
C ASP A 242 -13.80 17.61 14.53
N PRO A 243 -14.87 17.28 13.77
CA PRO A 243 -14.92 17.53 12.33
C PRO A 243 -14.73 19.00 11.94
N THR A 244 -14.95 19.96 12.83
CA THR A 244 -14.77 21.39 12.55
C THR A 244 -13.29 21.79 12.41
N ARG A 245 -12.37 20.89 12.78
CA ARG A 245 -10.92 21.04 12.59
C ARG A 245 -10.43 20.64 11.22
N ILE A 246 -11.30 20.03 10.42
CA ILE A 246 -11.00 19.64 9.05
C ILE A 246 -11.75 20.59 8.11
N THR A 247 -11.03 21.13 7.14
CA THR A 247 -11.60 22.00 6.11
C THR A 247 -11.19 21.54 4.72
N HIS A 248 -11.99 21.87 3.72
CA HIS A 248 -11.78 21.45 2.34
C HIS A 248 -11.83 22.66 1.40
N ALA A 249 -10.97 22.67 0.39
CA ALA A 249 -11.01 23.62 -0.71
C ALA A 249 -10.66 22.93 -2.02
N THR A 250 -11.40 23.23 -3.08
CA THR A 250 -11.08 22.74 -4.42
C THR A 250 -10.33 23.81 -5.20
N LYS A 251 -9.17 23.45 -5.76
CA LYS A 251 -8.38 24.33 -6.63
C LYS A 251 -8.39 23.82 -8.08
N PRO A 252 -8.28 24.72 -9.08
CA PRO A 252 -8.17 26.18 -8.94
C PRO A 252 -9.48 26.85 -8.45
N ASP A 253 -9.41 28.09 -7.98
CA ASP A 253 -10.56 28.81 -7.33
C ASP A 253 -11.79 29.00 -8.23
N TRP A 254 -11.63 28.88 -9.55
CA TRP A 254 -12.72 28.94 -10.52
C TRP A 254 -13.42 27.58 -10.71
N THR A 255 -12.98 26.52 -10.04
CA THR A 255 -13.61 25.20 -10.09
C THR A 255 -15.02 25.27 -9.48
N PRO A 256 -16.05 24.69 -10.12
CA PRO A 256 -17.39 24.68 -9.56
C PRO A 256 -17.44 24.08 -8.16
N VAL A 257 -18.24 24.69 -7.27
CA VAL A 257 -18.43 24.21 -5.90
C VAL A 257 -19.12 22.85 -5.92
N ALA A 258 -18.45 21.85 -5.34
CA ALA A 258 -18.99 20.51 -5.19
C ALA A 258 -19.98 20.42 -4.03
N LYS A 259 -20.90 19.46 -4.10
CA LYS A 259 -21.77 19.11 -2.97
C LYS A 259 -21.04 18.12 -2.07
N GLU A 260 -21.18 18.23 -0.76
CA GLU A 260 -20.72 17.18 0.13
C GLU A 260 -21.53 15.89 -0.09
N MET A 261 -20.81 14.83 -0.45
CA MET A 261 -21.33 13.47 -0.59
C MET A 261 -20.34 12.55 0.11
N ARG A 262 -20.86 11.73 1.03
CA ARG A 262 -20.10 10.74 1.79
C ARG A 262 -20.40 9.35 1.27
N LEU A 263 -19.47 8.42 1.44
CA LEU A 263 -19.74 7.00 1.21
C LEU A 263 -20.72 6.53 2.30
N ASP A 264 -21.83 5.93 1.89
CA ASP A 264 -22.69 5.20 2.81
C ASP A 264 -22.16 3.77 2.89
N GLU A 265 -21.46 3.42 3.96
CA GLU A 265 -20.82 2.10 4.06
C GLU A 265 -21.83 0.97 4.25
N ASP A 266 -22.93 1.26 4.94
CA ASP A 266 -24.00 0.30 5.20
C ASP A 266 -24.80 0.00 3.92
N ASP A 267 -24.85 0.94 2.97
CA ASP A 267 -25.53 0.79 1.66
C ASP A 267 -24.68 1.26 0.46
N ALA A 268 -23.39 0.92 0.45
CA ALA A 268 -22.47 1.38 -0.61
C ALA A 268 -22.93 0.91 -2.00
N TYR A 269 -23.48 -0.30 -2.08
CA TYR A 269 -24.01 -0.86 -3.31
C TYR A 269 -25.28 -0.13 -3.78
N GLY A 270 -26.23 0.14 -2.88
CA GLY A 270 -27.44 0.90 -3.22
C GLY A 270 -27.10 2.32 -3.66
N GLN A 271 -26.14 2.97 -3.00
CA GLN A 271 -25.61 4.28 -3.39
C GLN A 271 -25.04 4.26 -4.83
N LEU A 272 -24.23 3.25 -5.16
CA LEU A 272 -23.68 3.08 -6.51
C LEU A 272 -24.77 2.80 -7.55
N GLU A 273 -25.77 1.97 -7.23
CA GLU A 273 -26.86 1.67 -8.15
C GLU A 273 -27.70 2.91 -8.48
N LEU A 274 -27.86 3.86 -7.54
CA LEU A 274 -28.47 5.16 -7.82
C LEU A 274 -27.63 5.97 -8.83
N LEU A 275 -26.31 5.98 -8.68
CA LEU A 275 -25.39 6.66 -9.59
C LEU A 275 -25.39 6.02 -10.98
N TYR A 276 -25.37 4.69 -11.05
CA TYR A 276 -25.47 3.94 -12.30
C TYR A 276 -26.84 4.07 -12.95
N GLY A 277 -27.92 4.23 -12.17
CA GLY A 277 -29.25 4.51 -12.69
C GLY A 277 -29.31 5.76 -13.55
N VAL A 278 -28.56 6.81 -13.19
CA VAL A 278 -28.42 8.03 -14.01
C VAL A 278 -27.71 7.71 -15.32
N LEU A 279 -26.65 6.89 -15.30
CA LEU A 279 -25.95 6.48 -16.53
C LEU A 279 -26.86 5.65 -17.43
N ARG A 280 -27.61 4.70 -16.87
CA ARG A 280 -28.56 3.85 -17.60
C ARG A 280 -29.70 4.64 -18.23
N TYR A 281 -30.05 5.81 -17.68
CA TYR A 281 -31.01 6.72 -18.29
C TYR A 281 -30.50 7.29 -19.63
N TYR A 282 -29.21 7.63 -19.72
CA TYR A 282 -28.58 8.15 -20.93
C TYR A 282 -28.09 7.04 -21.88
N ASP A 283 -27.59 5.94 -21.34
CA ASP A 283 -27.13 4.76 -22.06
C ASP A 283 -27.72 3.49 -21.43
N ARG A 284 -28.82 2.99 -22.02
CA ARG A 284 -29.50 1.78 -21.54
C ARG A 284 -28.66 0.52 -21.60
N SER A 285 -27.55 0.52 -22.34
CA SER A 285 -26.61 -0.60 -22.44
C SER A 285 -25.50 -0.57 -21.38
N PHE A 286 -25.42 0.51 -20.59
CA PHE A 286 -24.44 0.63 -19.52
C PHE A 286 -24.55 -0.53 -18.53
N THR A 287 -23.45 -1.29 -18.43
CA THR A 287 -23.29 -2.40 -17.49
C THR A 287 -21.92 -2.30 -16.83
N VAL A 288 -21.86 -2.69 -15.56
CA VAL A 288 -20.59 -2.87 -14.85
C VAL A 288 -20.07 -4.25 -15.24
N VAL A 289 -18.87 -4.30 -15.81
CA VAL A 289 -18.24 -5.56 -16.22
C VAL A 289 -17.43 -6.10 -15.04
N ASP A 290 -17.73 -7.32 -14.64
CA ASP A 290 -16.89 -8.07 -13.71
C ASP A 290 -15.64 -8.60 -14.45
N LEU A 291 -14.47 -8.20 -13.96
CA LEU A 291 -13.17 -8.57 -14.53
C LEU A 291 -12.40 -9.59 -13.67
N GLN A 292 -12.97 -10.09 -12.56
CA GLN A 292 -12.27 -10.99 -11.63
C GLN A 292 -11.72 -12.24 -12.33
N ASN A 293 -12.55 -12.95 -13.09
CA ASN A 293 -12.10 -14.13 -13.87
C ASN A 293 -10.95 -13.83 -14.85
N THR A 294 -10.93 -12.63 -15.44
CA THR A 294 -9.89 -12.23 -16.39
C THR A 294 -8.59 -11.87 -15.69
N LEU A 295 -8.70 -11.25 -14.51
CA LEU A 295 -7.58 -10.95 -13.64
C LEU A 295 -6.94 -12.23 -13.10
N GLU A 296 -7.74 -13.12 -12.51
CA GLU A 296 -7.26 -14.38 -11.92
C GLU A 296 -6.54 -15.23 -12.95
N LYS A 297 -7.15 -15.44 -14.12
CA LYS A 297 -6.53 -16.20 -15.21
C LYS A 297 -5.19 -15.60 -15.62
N TYR A 298 -5.09 -14.28 -15.69
CA TYR A 298 -3.86 -13.60 -16.05
C TYR A 298 -2.76 -13.80 -15.00
N ILE A 299 -3.10 -13.67 -13.71
CA ILE A 299 -2.15 -13.93 -12.63
C ILE A 299 -1.67 -15.38 -12.69
N ASP A 300 -2.59 -16.34 -12.84
CA ASP A 300 -2.26 -17.76 -12.93
C ASP A 300 -1.34 -18.08 -14.12
N GLU A 301 -1.57 -17.47 -15.28
CA GLU A 301 -0.70 -17.61 -16.45
C GLU A 301 0.74 -17.12 -16.16
N HIS A 302 0.89 -15.95 -15.53
CA HIS A 302 2.20 -15.39 -15.17
C HIS A 302 2.93 -16.23 -14.11
N VAL A 303 2.23 -16.67 -13.06
CA VAL A 303 2.77 -17.54 -12.01
C VAL A 303 3.20 -18.88 -12.61
N ALA A 304 2.38 -19.49 -13.48
CA ALA A 304 2.71 -20.76 -14.12
C ALA A 304 3.93 -20.66 -15.06
N ASN A 305 4.03 -19.58 -15.84
CA ASN A 305 5.18 -19.33 -16.71
C ASN A 305 6.46 -19.09 -15.90
N SER A 306 6.38 -18.30 -14.82
CA SER A 306 7.50 -18.07 -13.91
C SER A 306 8.03 -19.38 -13.31
N TYR A 307 7.13 -20.23 -12.78
CA TYR A 307 7.50 -21.55 -12.26
C TYR A 307 8.18 -22.43 -13.31
N LYS A 308 7.63 -22.47 -14.53
CA LYS A 308 8.21 -23.25 -15.63
C LYS A 308 9.63 -22.79 -15.96
N SER A 309 9.84 -21.48 -16.13
CA SER A 309 11.16 -20.91 -16.41
C SER A 309 12.16 -21.21 -15.29
N LEU A 310 11.72 -21.13 -14.03
CA LEU A 310 12.54 -21.48 -12.86
C LEU A 310 13.00 -22.95 -12.91
N VAL A 311 12.09 -23.89 -13.21
CA VAL A 311 12.41 -25.32 -13.35
C VAL A 311 13.35 -25.59 -14.52
N ASP A 312 13.19 -24.85 -15.62
CA ASP A 312 14.06 -24.93 -16.80
C ASP A 312 15.45 -24.28 -16.56
N GLY A 313 15.66 -23.64 -15.40
CA GLY A 313 16.91 -22.97 -15.02
C GLY A 313 17.08 -21.56 -15.61
N ASP A 314 16.02 -21.00 -16.20
CA ASP A 314 15.99 -19.66 -16.78
C ASP A 314 15.46 -18.64 -15.75
N LEU A 315 16.36 -18.18 -14.87
CA LEU A 315 16.04 -17.27 -13.77
C LEU A 315 15.62 -15.86 -14.24
N GLU A 316 16.09 -15.43 -15.41
CA GLU A 316 15.75 -14.12 -15.97
C GLU A 316 14.30 -14.12 -16.44
N SER A 317 13.91 -15.08 -17.29
CA SER A 317 12.52 -15.26 -17.70
C SER A 317 11.60 -15.55 -16.52
N ALA A 318 12.06 -16.31 -15.51
CA ALA A 318 11.27 -16.57 -14.31
C ALA A 318 10.94 -15.27 -13.56
N ARG A 319 11.92 -14.37 -13.43
CA ARG A 319 11.76 -13.06 -12.81
C ARG A 319 10.85 -12.17 -13.65
N GLU A 320 11.13 -11.98 -14.93
CA GLU A 320 10.33 -11.11 -15.82
C GLU A 320 8.84 -11.49 -15.85
N ASN A 321 8.54 -12.80 -15.84
CA ASN A 321 7.15 -13.27 -15.77
C ASN A 321 6.46 -12.89 -14.45
N LEU A 322 7.21 -12.84 -13.34
CA LEU A 322 6.68 -12.60 -12.00
C LEU A 322 6.69 -11.11 -11.60
N ASP A 323 7.63 -10.32 -12.11
CA ASP A 323 7.80 -8.88 -11.84
C ASP A 323 6.47 -8.15 -12.04
N PHE A 324 5.77 -8.44 -13.13
CA PHE A 324 4.50 -7.80 -13.41
C PHE A 324 3.44 -8.04 -12.32
N VAL A 325 3.38 -9.26 -11.78
CA VAL A 325 2.43 -9.61 -10.71
C VAL A 325 2.84 -8.99 -9.38
N THR A 326 4.15 -8.91 -9.12
CA THR A 326 4.75 -8.44 -7.86
C THR A 326 4.81 -6.92 -7.77
N ASP A 327 5.34 -6.25 -8.79
CA ASP A 327 5.44 -4.79 -8.88
C ASP A 327 4.07 -4.12 -8.78
N GLN A 328 3.06 -4.70 -9.46
CA GLN A 328 1.68 -4.21 -9.39
C GLN A 328 0.87 -4.82 -8.25
N GLN A 329 1.43 -5.74 -7.47
CA GLN A 329 0.76 -6.43 -6.36
C GLN A 329 -0.65 -6.94 -6.69
N LEU A 330 -0.81 -7.56 -7.86
CA LEU A 330 -2.13 -7.80 -8.47
C LEU A 330 -3.06 -8.66 -7.60
N TRP A 331 -2.53 -9.45 -6.67
CA TRP A 331 -3.32 -10.25 -5.74
C TRP A 331 -4.24 -9.39 -4.86
N HIS A 332 -3.89 -8.14 -4.57
CA HIS A 332 -4.78 -7.26 -3.78
C HIS A 332 -6.10 -6.95 -4.50
N GLN A 333 -6.14 -7.14 -5.83
CA GLN A 333 -7.33 -6.95 -6.66
C GLN A 333 -8.26 -8.16 -6.73
N VAL A 334 -7.80 -9.31 -6.24
CA VAL A 334 -8.62 -10.53 -6.18
C VAL A 334 -9.59 -10.42 -5.01
N GLU A 335 -10.88 -10.50 -5.31
CA GLU A 335 -11.95 -10.35 -4.33
C GLU A 335 -12.07 -11.56 -3.40
N ASP A 336 -12.08 -12.77 -3.98
CA ASP A 336 -12.20 -14.00 -3.21
C ASP A 336 -10.98 -14.24 -2.31
N ASN A 337 -11.21 -14.36 -1.01
CA ASN A 337 -10.13 -14.48 -0.02
C ASN A 337 -9.29 -15.75 -0.24
N ALA A 338 -9.93 -16.90 -0.45
CA ALA A 338 -9.22 -18.16 -0.63
C ALA A 338 -8.32 -18.14 -1.88
N THR A 339 -8.82 -17.57 -2.97
CA THR A 339 -8.07 -17.41 -4.22
C THR A 339 -6.92 -16.41 -4.06
N ARG A 340 -7.16 -15.27 -3.40
CA ARG A 340 -6.11 -14.29 -3.07
C ARG A 340 -5.00 -14.93 -2.24
N MET A 341 -5.33 -15.67 -1.19
CA MET A 341 -4.35 -16.36 -0.33
C MET A 341 -3.50 -17.35 -1.11
N ARG A 342 -4.13 -18.18 -1.97
CA ARG A 342 -3.41 -19.11 -2.85
C ARG A 342 -2.39 -18.38 -3.73
N ILE A 343 -2.80 -17.27 -4.34
CA ILE A 343 -1.93 -16.46 -5.20
C ILE A 343 -0.77 -15.89 -4.39
N VAL A 344 -1.04 -15.27 -3.22
CA VAL A 344 0.00 -14.68 -2.36
C VAL A 344 1.06 -15.71 -1.99
N VAL A 345 0.65 -16.91 -1.55
CA VAL A 345 1.59 -18.00 -1.24
C VAL A 345 2.44 -18.38 -2.45
N SER A 346 1.81 -18.51 -3.62
CA SER A 346 2.49 -18.92 -4.85
C SER A 346 3.52 -17.88 -5.29
N VAL A 347 3.13 -16.60 -5.28
CA VAL A 347 3.99 -15.47 -5.62
C VAL A 347 5.14 -15.37 -4.62
N ALA A 348 4.86 -15.40 -3.31
CA ALA A 348 5.88 -15.32 -2.26
C ALA A 348 6.95 -16.41 -2.42
N THR A 349 6.50 -17.65 -2.62
CA THR A 349 7.38 -18.84 -2.77
C THR A 349 8.25 -18.73 -4.00
N LEU A 350 7.67 -18.35 -5.15
CA LEU A 350 8.44 -18.19 -6.38
C LEU A 350 9.44 -17.05 -6.28
N ASP A 351 9.01 -15.89 -5.77
CA ASP A 351 9.84 -14.71 -5.67
C ASP A 351 11.07 -14.95 -4.78
N SER A 352 10.85 -15.51 -3.58
CA SER A 352 11.93 -15.86 -2.66
C SER A 352 12.87 -16.90 -3.23
N THR A 353 12.35 -17.89 -3.96
CA THR A 353 13.16 -18.91 -4.61
C THR A 353 14.02 -18.32 -5.73
N ILE A 354 13.43 -17.50 -6.62
CA ILE A 354 14.16 -16.84 -7.70
C ILE A 354 15.25 -15.94 -7.12
N GLU A 355 14.93 -15.15 -6.09
CA GLU A 355 15.90 -14.23 -5.48
C GLU A 355 17.06 -14.98 -4.83
N TRP A 356 16.75 -16.04 -4.09
CA TRP A 356 17.75 -16.91 -3.48
C TRP A 356 18.77 -17.42 -4.50
N TYR A 357 18.30 -17.92 -5.66
CA TYR A 357 19.17 -18.42 -6.71
C TYR A 357 19.92 -17.32 -7.47
N ARG A 358 19.41 -16.09 -7.50
CA ARG A 358 20.05 -14.96 -8.20
C ARG A 358 21.15 -14.30 -7.38
N THR A 359 20.89 -13.98 -6.12
CA THR A 359 21.75 -13.07 -5.34
C THR A 359 22.56 -13.78 -4.25
N PHE A 360 22.08 -14.91 -3.73
CA PHE A 360 22.55 -15.46 -2.46
C PHE A 360 22.52 -14.42 -1.31
N GLU A 361 21.74 -13.35 -1.42
CA GLU A 361 21.61 -12.29 -0.40
C GLU A 361 20.36 -12.52 0.45
N GLU A 362 20.59 -12.94 1.69
CA GLU A 362 19.58 -13.34 2.68
C GLU A 362 18.63 -12.18 3.06
N ASP A 363 19.17 -10.97 3.16
CA ASP A 363 18.41 -9.79 3.60
C ASP A 363 17.28 -9.42 2.62
N ARG A 364 17.47 -9.61 1.31
CA ARG A 364 16.43 -9.34 0.30
C ARG A 364 15.34 -10.41 0.28
N ALA A 365 15.71 -11.68 0.38
CA ALA A 365 14.75 -12.78 0.46
C ALA A 365 13.88 -12.70 1.73
N LEU A 366 14.48 -12.29 2.86
CA LEU A 366 13.78 -12.09 4.13
C LEU A 366 12.91 -10.83 4.13
N GLY A 367 13.35 -9.74 3.49
CA GLY A 367 12.59 -8.48 3.45
C GLY A 367 11.21 -8.64 2.83
N LEU A 368 11.13 -9.22 1.63
CA LEU A 368 9.85 -9.43 0.94
C LEU A 368 8.92 -10.38 1.71
N ALA A 369 9.47 -11.50 2.18
CA ALA A 369 8.73 -12.46 2.96
C ALA A 369 8.13 -11.86 4.24
N THR A 370 8.89 -11.02 4.93
CA THR A 370 8.44 -10.34 6.15
C THR A 370 7.30 -9.38 5.84
N THR A 371 7.40 -8.61 4.75
CA THR A 371 6.32 -7.73 4.30
C THR A 371 5.06 -8.54 3.95
N LEU A 372 5.18 -9.63 3.21
CA LEU A 372 4.04 -10.47 2.82
C LEU A 372 3.39 -11.15 4.03
N ILE A 373 4.18 -11.64 4.99
CA ILE A 373 3.66 -12.20 6.24
C ILE A 373 2.91 -11.11 7.02
N GLY A 374 3.46 -9.90 7.15
CA GLY A 374 2.81 -8.79 7.84
C GLY A 374 1.48 -8.37 7.18
N LEU A 375 1.38 -8.43 5.85
CA LEU A 375 0.12 -8.20 5.15
C LEU A 375 -0.89 -9.33 5.36
N LEU A 376 -0.42 -10.58 5.37
CA LEU A 376 -1.27 -11.74 5.64
C LEU A 376 -1.83 -11.73 7.06
N GLU A 377 -1.15 -11.14 8.04
CA GLU A 377 -1.69 -10.96 9.40
C GLU A 377 -2.97 -10.11 9.44
N LEU A 378 -3.23 -9.31 8.40
CA LEU A 378 -4.45 -8.50 8.27
C LEU A 378 -5.60 -9.26 7.61
N GLU A 379 -5.34 -10.45 7.07
CA GLU A 379 -6.31 -11.22 6.31
C GLU A 379 -6.93 -12.33 7.17
N GLU A 380 -8.24 -12.54 7.03
CA GLU A 380 -8.93 -13.63 7.71
C GLU A 380 -8.43 -14.99 7.19
N ASP A 381 -8.34 -15.99 8.08
CA ASP A 381 -7.92 -17.36 7.79
C ASP A 381 -6.51 -17.51 7.17
N SER A 382 -5.64 -16.52 7.32
CA SER A 382 -4.29 -16.49 6.73
C SER A 382 -3.25 -17.39 7.39
N SER A 383 -3.56 -18.00 8.55
CA SER A 383 -2.60 -18.77 9.35
C SER A 383 -1.93 -19.91 8.57
N ALA A 384 -2.67 -20.59 7.68
CA ALA A 384 -2.10 -21.65 6.86
C ALA A 384 -1.12 -21.11 5.79
N ALA A 385 -1.43 -19.95 5.20
CA ALA A 385 -0.56 -19.28 4.23
C ALA A 385 0.74 -18.81 4.88
N ILE A 386 0.64 -18.17 6.06
CA ILE A 386 1.79 -17.72 6.86
C ILE A 386 2.71 -18.91 7.19
N LEU A 387 2.14 -20.03 7.64
CA LEU A 387 2.90 -21.23 7.98
C LEU A 387 3.64 -21.80 6.76
N GLN A 388 3.00 -21.84 5.60
CA GLN A 388 3.61 -22.35 4.37
C GLN A 388 4.80 -21.49 3.94
N ILE A 389 4.63 -20.16 3.90
CA ILE A 389 5.70 -19.22 3.55
C ILE A 389 6.86 -19.34 4.55
N THR A 390 6.57 -19.36 5.85
CA THR A 390 7.58 -19.47 6.90
C THR A 390 8.36 -20.79 6.81
N THR A 391 7.66 -21.90 6.53
CA THR A 391 8.29 -23.22 6.37
C THR A 391 9.22 -23.22 5.16
N HIS A 392 8.76 -22.70 4.03
CA HIS A 392 9.55 -22.62 2.80
C HIS A 392 10.84 -21.81 3.00
N LEU A 393 10.75 -20.62 3.61
CA LEU A 393 11.92 -19.80 3.90
C LEU A 393 12.90 -20.48 4.85
N THR A 394 12.37 -21.14 5.89
CA THR A 394 13.19 -21.92 6.81
C THR A 394 13.93 -23.04 6.09
N GLU A 395 13.32 -23.69 5.10
CA GLU A 395 13.96 -24.71 4.27
C GLU A 395 15.02 -24.12 3.34
N LEU A 396 14.72 -23.02 2.64
CA LEU A 396 15.69 -22.32 1.79
C LEU A 396 16.96 -21.93 2.55
N LEU A 397 16.82 -21.49 3.80
CA LEU A 397 17.93 -21.03 4.63
C LEU A 397 18.73 -22.18 5.30
N LYS A 398 18.19 -23.41 5.37
CA LYS A 398 18.87 -24.57 5.98
C LYS A 398 20.10 -25.03 5.20
N ASP A 399 20.11 -24.88 3.87
CA ASP A 399 21.20 -25.35 3.01
C ASP A 399 22.53 -24.56 3.18
N ARG A 400 22.60 -23.65 4.16
CA ARG A 400 23.79 -22.87 4.52
C ARG A 400 24.50 -23.29 5.81
N THR A 401 23.88 -24.07 6.69
CA THR A 401 24.49 -24.54 7.95
C THR A 401 25.10 -25.92 7.77
#